data_AF-A0A348NTH5-F1
#
_entry.id   AF-A0A348NTH5-F1
#
_cell.length_a   1.000
_cell.length_b   1.000
_cell.length_c   1.000
_cell.angle_alpha   90.00
_cell.angle_beta   90.00
_cell.angle_gamma   90.00
#
_symmetry.space_group_name_H-M   'P 1'
#
loop_
_entity.id
_entity.type
_entity.pdbx_description
1 polymer ?
#
loop_
_entity_poly.entity_id
_entity_poly.type
_entity_poly.pdbx_seq_one_letter_code
_entity_poly.pdbx_strand_id
1 'polypeptide(L)'
;SASDYVDLVLVNIGSETESTTVRTTLAQLQLAANSYVAPAKRKATRERVGNGLWALAEQAEPASDNQLQFVTAFATAASTATQWEQVRWLRDGETVLEGLEIDTDLSWQLLVSLAAGGFATAANIEDALAQDNTSKGGELAAQAKAALPDVEAKLAAWAFLIERADQPNTIVRSTALGFTHPASVELLGEFVDPYFDMLLPIWKERSYQIAQYLITGLYPAPLANAELRDATRGWLDDNPAAPAALRRLVNENLAGVERAIAVQERDAA
;
A
#
# COMPACT_ATOMS: atom_id res chain seq x y z
N SER A 1 -1.95 18.27 14.32
CA SER A 1 -0.82 17.41 13.92
C SER A 1 -1.34 16.27 13.03
N ALA A 2 -0.47 15.38 12.51
CA ALA A 2 -0.94 14.22 11.76
C ALA A 2 -1.66 13.21 12.68
N SER A 3 -1.19 13.09 13.92
CA SER A 3 -1.82 12.31 14.99
C SER A 3 -3.22 12.84 15.33
N ASP A 4 -3.39 14.16 15.46
CA ASP A 4 -4.71 14.75 15.74
C ASP A 4 -5.69 14.51 14.57
N TYR A 5 -5.19 14.52 13.32
CA TYR A 5 -6.02 14.22 12.15
C TYR A 5 -6.49 12.76 12.17
N VAL A 6 -5.62 11.81 12.53
CA VAL A 6 -5.99 10.40 12.71
C VAL A 6 -7.12 10.27 13.72
N ASP A 7 -6.97 10.89 14.89
CA ASP A 7 -7.97 10.83 15.96
C ASP A 7 -9.30 11.51 15.52
N LEU A 8 -9.21 12.66 14.85
CA LEU A 8 -10.38 13.35 14.29
C LEU A 8 -11.15 12.45 13.32
N VAL A 9 -10.47 11.78 12.38
CA VAL A 9 -11.15 10.90 11.41
C VAL A 9 -11.81 9.73 12.13
N LEU A 10 -11.09 9.01 12.99
CA LEU A 10 -11.63 7.82 13.66
C LEU A 10 -12.87 8.12 14.52
N VAL A 11 -12.93 9.30 15.14
CA VAL A 11 -14.07 9.71 15.96
C VAL A 11 -15.30 10.09 15.12
N ASN A 12 -15.12 10.64 13.92
CA ASN A 12 -16.22 11.28 13.18
C ASN A 12 -16.69 10.47 11.96
N ILE A 13 -15.83 9.65 11.36
CA ILE A 13 -16.12 9.06 10.04
C ILE A 13 -17.30 8.09 10.05
N GLY A 14 -17.62 7.47 11.19
CA GLY A 14 -18.78 6.59 11.33
C GLY A 14 -20.13 7.27 11.08
N SER A 15 -20.20 8.60 11.16
CA SER A 15 -21.42 9.39 10.92
C SER A 15 -21.55 9.93 9.49
N GLU A 16 -20.50 9.82 8.68
CA GLU A 16 -20.53 10.27 7.28
C GLU A 16 -21.30 9.27 6.42
N THR A 17 -22.20 9.75 5.57
CA THR A 17 -23.06 8.93 4.71
C THR A 17 -22.65 8.98 3.24
N GLU A 18 -21.88 10.00 2.84
CA GLU A 18 -21.42 10.16 1.47
C GLU A 18 -20.23 9.23 1.18
N SER A 19 -20.50 8.12 0.49
CA SER A 19 -19.54 7.05 0.18
C SER A 19 -18.20 7.55 -0.39
N THR A 20 -18.23 8.53 -1.30
CA THR A 20 -16.98 9.08 -1.87
C THR A 20 -16.15 9.86 -0.85
N THR A 21 -16.81 10.57 0.07
CA THR A 21 -16.16 11.26 1.19
C THR A 21 -15.53 10.24 2.14
N VAL A 22 -16.25 9.16 2.46
CA VAL A 22 -15.74 8.06 3.30
C VAL A 22 -14.49 7.45 2.70
N ARG A 23 -14.58 6.98 1.45
CA ARG A 23 -13.45 6.36 0.73
C ARG A 23 -12.23 7.27 0.68
N THR A 24 -12.43 8.55 0.37
CA THR A 24 -11.34 9.53 0.27
C THR A 24 -10.69 9.77 1.63
N THR A 25 -11.49 9.91 2.67
CA THR A 25 -11.01 10.16 4.04
C THR A 25 -10.29 8.93 4.60
N LEU A 26 -10.77 7.72 4.33
CA LEU A 26 -10.07 6.47 4.70
C LEU A 26 -8.72 6.34 4.00
N ALA A 27 -8.62 6.70 2.71
CA ALA A 27 -7.33 6.73 2.01
C ALA A 27 -6.36 7.76 2.61
N GLN A 28 -6.87 8.94 3.00
CA GLN A 28 -6.06 9.97 3.68
C GLN A 28 -5.64 9.54 5.09
N LEU A 29 -6.50 8.84 5.83
CA LEU A 29 -6.20 8.24 7.12
C LEU A 29 -5.02 7.25 7.01
N GLN A 30 -5.06 6.38 6.00
CA GLN A 30 -3.97 5.45 5.70
C GLN A 30 -2.67 6.19 5.37
N LEU A 31 -2.73 7.21 4.51
CA LEU A 31 -1.55 8.01 4.18
C LEU A 31 -0.98 8.71 5.43
N ALA A 32 -1.83 9.28 6.26
CA ALA A 32 -1.42 9.96 7.48
C ALA A 32 -0.72 8.99 8.44
N ALA A 33 -1.35 7.84 8.71
CA ALA A 33 -0.84 6.83 9.62
C ALA A 33 0.49 6.21 9.16
N ASN A 34 0.67 6.00 7.85
CA ASN A 34 1.87 5.36 7.32
C ASN A 34 3.02 6.35 7.04
N SER A 35 2.74 7.56 6.52
CA SER A 35 3.79 8.44 6.00
C SER A 35 3.95 9.77 6.73
N TYR A 36 2.91 10.28 7.42
CA TYR A 36 2.94 11.63 8.01
C TYR A 36 3.07 11.66 9.52
N VAL A 37 2.59 10.63 10.23
CA VAL A 37 2.84 10.48 11.66
C VAL A 37 4.34 10.33 11.90
N ALA A 38 4.83 11.00 12.94
CA ALA A 38 6.24 10.97 13.33
C ALA A 38 6.71 9.52 13.53
N PRO A 39 7.93 9.15 13.08
CA PRO A 39 8.41 7.76 13.14
C PRO A 39 8.27 7.11 14.52
N ALA A 40 8.54 7.86 15.59
CA ALA A 40 8.44 7.37 16.97
C ALA A 40 7.00 7.02 17.42
N LYS A 41 5.98 7.61 16.79
CA LYS A 41 4.55 7.39 17.10
C LYS A 41 3.90 6.38 16.15
N ARG A 42 4.50 6.17 14.96
CA ARG A 42 3.89 5.46 13.83
C ARG A 42 3.34 4.08 14.16
N LYS A 43 4.11 3.24 14.86
CA LYS A 43 3.69 1.88 15.22
C LYS A 43 2.40 1.89 16.04
N ALA A 44 2.38 2.68 17.12
CA ALA A 44 1.21 2.79 17.99
C ALA A 44 0.01 3.42 17.27
N THR A 45 0.24 4.38 16.37
CA THR A 45 -0.82 4.99 15.58
C THR A 45 -1.42 4.03 14.56
N ARG A 46 -0.62 3.23 13.86
CA ARG A 46 -1.12 2.20 12.93
C ARG A 46 -1.95 1.15 13.65
N GLU A 47 -1.50 0.69 14.82
CA GLU A 47 -2.27 -0.22 15.67
C GLU A 47 -3.62 0.39 16.05
N ARG A 48 -3.64 1.65 16.51
CA ARG A 48 -4.87 2.38 16.84
C ARG A 48 -5.82 2.51 15.65
N VAL A 49 -5.29 2.82 14.47
CA VAL A 49 -6.10 2.94 13.23
C VAL A 49 -6.75 1.60 12.89
N GLY A 50 -6.00 0.50 12.92
CA GLY A 50 -6.59 -0.82 12.71
C GLY A 50 -7.69 -1.14 13.72
N ASN A 51 -7.46 -0.92 15.01
CA ASN A 51 -8.46 -1.18 16.04
C ASN A 51 -9.71 -0.29 15.89
N GLY A 52 -9.52 1.00 15.55
CA GLY A 52 -10.62 1.93 15.34
C GLY A 52 -11.46 1.59 14.11
N LEU A 53 -10.83 1.19 13.00
CA LEU A 53 -11.54 0.78 11.78
C LEU A 53 -12.32 -0.52 11.99
N TRP A 54 -11.78 -1.47 12.76
CA TRP A 54 -12.54 -2.67 13.14
C TRP A 54 -13.76 -2.32 13.98
N ALA A 55 -13.60 -1.49 15.01
CA ALA A 55 -14.73 -1.06 15.84
C ALA A 55 -15.81 -0.31 15.03
N LEU A 56 -15.41 0.50 14.04
CA LEU A 56 -16.33 1.16 13.11
C LEU A 56 -17.07 0.14 12.22
N ALA A 57 -16.39 -0.91 11.75
CA ALA A 57 -17.01 -1.98 10.97
C ALA A 57 -18.04 -2.78 11.80
N GLU A 58 -17.75 -3.05 13.08
CA GLU A 58 -18.66 -3.74 14.00
C GLU A 58 -19.91 -2.90 14.35
N GLN A 59 -19.78 -1.57 14.37
CA GLN A 59 -20.86 -0.64 14.72
C GLN A 59 -21.65 -0.12 13.52
N ALA A 60 -21.17 -0.33 12.30
CA ALA A 60 -21.84 0.09 11.09
C ALA A 60 -23.20 -0.61 10.93
N GLU A 61 -24.15 0.07 10.27
CA GLU A 61 -25.43 -0.54 9.93
C GLU A 61 -25.20 -1.79 9.06
N PRO A 62 -25.82 -2.94 9.40
CA PRO A 62 -25.68 -4.18 8.62
C PRO A 62 -25.99 -3.97 7.13
N ALA A 63 -25.18 -4.58 6.26
CA ALA A 63 -25.32 -4.49 4.80
C ALA A 63 -25.17 -3.07 4.22
N SER A 64 -24.63 -2.13 4.99
CA SER A 64 -24.34 -0.77 4.51
C SER A 64 -23.02 -0.69 3.73
N ASP A 65 -22.94 0.29 2.83
CA ASP A 65 -21.69 0.61 2.12
C ASP A 65 -20.57 1.01 3.09
N ASN A 66 -20.90 1.69 4.19
CA ASN A 66 -19.94 2.04 5.23
C ASN A 66 -19.35 0.80 5.91
N GLN A 67 -20.17 -0.23 6.18
CA GLN A 67 -19.68 -1.50 6.74
C GLN A 67 -18.60 -2.11 5.83
N LEU A 68 -18.88 -2.23 4.52
CA LEU A 68 -17.92 -2.72 3.54
C LEU A 68 -16.65 -1.84 3.49
N GLN A 69 -16.80 -0.52 3.42
CA GLN A 69 -15.67 0.40 3.36
C GLN A 69 -14.78 0.32 4.61
N PHE A 70 -15.36 0.21 5.81
CA PHE A 70 -14.60 0.08 7.05
C PHE A 70 -13.89 -1.26 7.17
N VAL A 71 -14.51 -2.36 6.72
CA VAL A 71 -13.85 -3.68 6.64
C VAL A 71 -12.68 -3.65 5.66
N THR A 72 -12.87 -3.12 4.45
CA THR A 72 -11.79 -2.99 3.46
C THR A 72 -10.65 -2.11 4.00
N ALA A 73 -10.99 -1.01 4.65
CA ALA A 73 -9.99 -0.12 5.25
C ALA A 73 -9.27 -0.78 6.43
N PHE A 74 -9.96 -1.55 7.26
CA PHE A 74 -9.36 -2.34 8.34
C PHE A 74 -8.34 -3.34 7.80
N ALA A 75 -8.72 -4.12 6.79
CA ALA A 75 -7.81 -5.07 6.13
C ALA A 75 -6.56 -4.37 5.59
N THR A 76 -6.73 -3.20 4.96
CA THR A 76 -5.60 -2.40 4.47
C THR A 76 -4.75 -1.81 5.61
N ALA A 77 -5.36 -1.48 6.76
CA ALA A 77 -4.67 -0.87 7.91
C ALA A 77 -3.92 -1.87 8.78
N ALA A 78 -4.26 -3.16 8.70
CA ALA A 78 -3.77 -4.20 9.59
C ALA A 78 -2.24 -4.14 9.71
N SER A 79 -1.77 -4.12 10.96
CA SER A 79 -0.37 -3.85 11.30
C SER A 79 0.15 -4.65 12.49
N THR A 80 -0.71 -5.47 13.10
CA THR A 80 -0.36 -6.34 14.23
C THR A 80 -0.88 -7.75 13.99
N ALA A 81 -0.24 -8.75 14.62
CA ALA A 81 -0.64 -10.15 14.50
C ALA A 81 -2.14 -10.35 14.80
N THR A 82 -2.65 -9.74 15.87
CA THR A 82 -4.07 -9.82 16.25
C THR A 82 -5.00 -9.23 15.17
N GLN A 83 -4.60 -8.14 14.51
CA GLN A 83 -5.40 -7.58 13.42
C GLN A 83 -5.41 -8.49 12.20
N TRP A 84 -4.28 -9.10 11.84
CA TRP A 84 -4.25 -10.08 10.74
C TRP A 84 -4.98 -11.39 11.08
N GLU A 85 -4.96 -11.83 12.34
CA GLU A 85 -5.81 -12.94 12.81
C GLU A 85 -7.29 -12.61 12.61
N GLN A 86 -7.71 -11.39 12.94
CA GLN A 86 -9.08 -10.94 12.73
C GLN A 86 -9.46 -10.88 11.23
N VAL A 87 -8.55 -10.41 10.37
CA VAL A 87 -8.72 -10.46 8.90
C VAL A 87 -8.90 -11.91 8.43
N ARG A 88 -8.10 -12.85 8.97
CA ARG A 88 -8.20 -14.27 8.62
C ARG A 88 -9.52 -14.86 9.07
N TRP A 89 -9.93 -14.63 10.32
CA TRP A 89 -11.21 -15.11 10.85
C TRP A 89 -12.40 -14.57 10.06
N LEU A 90 -12.35 -13.31 9.62
CA LEU A 90 -13.38 -12.75 8.75
C LEU A 90 -13.40 -13.44 7.39
N ARG A 91 -12.24 -13.63 6.76
CA ARG A 91 -12.11 -14.29 5.46
C ARG A 91 -12.59 -15.75 5.49
N ASP A 92 -12.27 -16.46 6.56
CA ASP A 92 -12.59 -17.88 6.74
C ASP A 92 -14.02 -18.10 7.27
N GLY A 93 -14.74 -17.01 7.61
CA GLY A 93 -16.10 -17.06 8.14
C GLY A 93 -16.22 -17.45 9.62
N GLU A 94 -15.10 -17.46 10.36
CA GLU A 94 -15.09 -17.68 11.81
C GLU A 94 -15.61 -16.46 12.57
N THR A 95 -15.33 -15.25 12.08
CA THR A 95 -16.02 -14.02 12.50
C THR A 95 -16.99 -13.60 11.42
N VAL A 96 -18.24 -13.33 11.81
CA VAL A 96 -19.29 -12.86 10.90
C VAL A 96 -19.79 -11.51 11.36
N LEU A 97 -19.77 -10.53 10.45
CA LEU A 97 -20.48 -9.26 10.63
C LEU A 97 -21.84 -9.38 9.94
N GLU A 98 -22.92 -9.10 10.68
CA GLU A 98 -24.28 -9.20 10.12
C GLU A 98 -24.42 -8.31 8.88
N GLY A 99 -24.98 -8.88 7.81
CA GLY A 99 -25.20 -8.18 6.54
C GLY A 99 -23.96 -8.04 5.63
N LEU A 100 -22.77 -8.44 6.08
CA LEU A 100 -21.57 -8.43 5.25
C LEU A 100 -21.42 -9.77 4.51
N GLU A 101 -21.52 -9.72 3.18
CA GLU A 101 -21.13 -10.83 2.32
C GLU A 101 -19.65 -10.72 1.94
N ILE A 102 -18.90 -11.81 2.12
CA ILE A 102 -17.52 -11.90 1.61
C ILE A 102 -17.56 -12.37 0.16
N ASP A 103 -17.77 -11.43 -0.75
CA ASP A 103 -17.69 -11.69 -2.18
C ASP A 103 -16.23 -11.94 -2.65
N THR A 104 -16.05 -12.26 -3.92
CA THR A 104 -14.73 -12.54 -4.50
C THR A 104 -13.75 -11.37 -4.37
N ASP A 105 -14.21 -10.13 -4.54
CA ASP A 105 -13.37 -8.94 -4.51
C ASP A 105 -12.92 -8.63 -3.07
N LEU A 106 -13.84 -8.68 -2.10
CA LEU A 106 -13.52 -8.51 -0.69
C LEU A 106 -12.62 -9.65 -0.19
N SER A 107 -12.92 -10.89 -0.59
CA SER A 107 -12.07 -12.05 -0.31
C SER A 107 -10.62 -11.74 -0.73
N TRP A 108 -10.37 -11.36 -1.98
CA TRP A 108 -9.02 -11.00 -2.43
C TRP A 108 -8.37 -9.86 -1.64
N GLN A 109 -9.12 -8.82 -1.27
CA GLN A 109 -8.58 -7.73 -0.44
C GLN A 109 -8.11 -8.23 0.92
N LEU A 110 -8.89 -9.11 1.56
CA LEU A 110 -8.49 -9.78 2.81
C LEU A 110 -7.23 -10.64 2.59
N LEU A 111 -7.12 -11.36 1.46
CA LEU A 111 -5.94 -12.17 1.15
C LEU A 111 -4.68 -11.33 0.93
N VAL A 112 -4.78 -10.18 0.26
CA VAL A 112 -3.66 -9.25 0.09
C VAL A 112 -3.18 -8.74 1.46
N SER A 113 -4.10 -8.42 2.38
CA SER A 113 -3.77 -8.03 3.75
C SER A 113 -3.05 -9.15 4.50
N LEU A 114 -3.55 -10.39 4.42
CA LEU A 114 -2.92 -11.55 5.05
C LEU A 114 -1.55 -11.84 4.46
N ALA A 115 -1.39 -11.76 3.14
CA ALA A 115 -0.11 -11.90 2.48
C ALA A 115 0.88 -10.85 3.00
N ALA A 116 0.47 -9.57 3.08
CA ALA A 116 1.29 -8.50 3.61
C ALA A 116 1.72 -8.69 5.07
N GLY A 117 0.88 -9.32 5.88
CA GLY A 117 1.17 -9.67 7.28
C GLY A 117 1.94 -10.98 7.47
N GLY A 118 2.17 -11.77 6.42
CA GLY A 118 2.76 -13.11 6.52
C GLY A 118 1.80 -14.19 7.04
N PHE A 119 0.49 -13.92 7.03
CA PHE A 119 -0.58 -14.85 7.42
C PHE A 119 -1.16 -15.62 6.21
N ALA A 120 -0.63 -15.39 5.01
CA ALA A 120 -0.90 -16.20 3.83
C ALA A 120 0.41 -16.50 3.09
N THR A 121 0.47 -17.67 2.47
CA THR A 121 1.62 -18.12 1.68
C THR A 121 1.37 -17.94 0.18
N ALA A 122 2.43 -18.06 -0.62
CA ALA A 122 2.32 -18.11 -2.08
C ALA A 122 1.33 -19.20 -2.56
N ALA A 123 1.30 -20.37 -1.89
CA ALA A 123 0.37 -21.44 -2.21
C ALA A 123 -1.09 -21.03 -1.95
N ASN A 124 -1.38 -20.34 -0.85
CA ASN A 124 -2.74 -19.84 -0.60
C ASN A 124 -3.20 -18.85 -1.68
N ILE A 125 -2.28 -18.04 -2.21
CA ILE A 125 -2.56 -17.10 -3.31
C ILE A 125 -2.82 -17.85 -4.62
N GLU A 126 -2.08 -18.92 -4.89
CA GLU A 126 -2.28 -19.77 -6.06
C GLU A 126 -3.59 -20.54 -6.01
N ASP A 127 -3.97 -21.05 -4.85
CA ASP A 127 -5.26 -21.71 -4.63
C ASP A 127 -6.43 -20.75 -4.86
N ALA A 128 -6.31 -19.49 -4.41
CA ALA A 128 -7.31 -18.45 -4.66
C ALA A 128 -7.38 -18.08 -6.15
N LEU A 129 -6.23 -17.95 -6.83
CA LEU A 129 -6.16 -17.67 -8.27
C LEU A 129 -6.76 -18.80 -9.12
N ALA A 130 -6.58 -20.05 -8.69
CA ALA A 130 -7.19 -21.20 -9.36
C ALA A 130 -8.72 -21.18 -9.28
N GLN A 131 -9.28 -20.62 -8.19
CA GLN A 131 -10.71 -20.45 -8.00
C GLN A 131 -11.27 -19.22 -8.73
N ASP A 132 -10.47 -18.18 -8.92
CA ASP A 132 -10.82 -16.96 -9.66
C ASP A 132 -9.80 -16.66 -10.78
N ASN A 133 -9.89 -17.43 -11.87
CA ASN A 133 -9.03 -17.28 -13.05
C ASN A 133 -9.54 -16.17 -13.99
N THR A 134 -9.91 -15.01 -13.42
CA THR A 134 -10.26 -13.81 -14.18
C THR A 134 -9.06 -12.87 -14.28
N SER A 135 -9.12 -11.88 -15.18
CA SER A 135 -8.10 -10.83 -15.26
C SER A 135 -7.94 -10.10 -13.91
N LYS A 136 -9.05 -9.90 -13.19
CA LYS A 136 -9.05 -9.23 -11.90
C LYS A 136 -8.42 -10.09 -10.80
N GLY A 137 -8.73 -11.38 -10.76
CA GLY A 137 -8.05 -12.34 -9.89
C GLY A 137 -6.55 -12.40 -10.15
N GLY A 138 -6.13 -12.36 -11.42
CA GLY A 138 -4.72 -12.28 -11.80
C GLY A 138 -4.00 -11.02 -11.29
N GLU A 139 -4.66 -9.85 -11.35
CA GLU A 139 -4.14 -8.60 -10.78
C GLU A 139 -3.95 -8.69 -9.26
N LEU A 140 -4.95 -9.20 -8.55
CA LEU A 140 -4.95 -9.29 -7.09
C LEU A 140 -3.96 -10.36 -6.59
N ALA A 141 -3.80 -11.47 -7.32
CA ALA A 141 -2.78 -12.46 -7.05
C ALA A 141 -1.36 -11.89 -7.21
N ALA A 142 -1.13 -11.09 -8.26
CA ALA A 142 0.15 -10.43 -8.48
C ALA A 142 0.47 -9.40 -7.36
N GLN A 143 -0.54 -8.65 -6.91
CA GLN A 143 -0.42 -7.76 -5.77
C GLN A 143 -0.11 -8.53 -4.47
N ALA A 144 -0.86 -9.59 -4.16
CA ALA A 144 -0.66 -10.38 -2.95
C ALA A 144 0.73 -11.02 -2.90
N LYS A 145 1.20 -11.60 -4.02
CA LYS A 145 2.55 -12.18 -4.10
C LYS A 145 3.65 -11.15 -3.84
N ALA A 146 3.52 -9.94 -4.39
CA ALA A 146 4.49 -8.87 -4.16
C ALA A 146 4.39 -8.25 -2.76
N ALA A 147 3.27 -8.44 -2.05
CA ALA A 147 3.05 -7.94 -0.71
C ALA A 147 3.67 -8.81 0.38
N LEU A 148 3.98 -10.08 0.10
CA LEU A 148 4.61 -11.01 1.06
C LEU A 148 5.83 -10.33 1.76
N PRO A 149 5.95 -10.46 3.09
CA PRO A 149 6.90 -9.70 3.91
C PRO A 149 8.27 -10.37 4.01
N ASP A 150 8.71 -11.05 2.96
CA ASP A 150 10.03 -11.68 2.88
C ASP A 150 10.85 -11.10 1.73
N VAL A 151 12.18 -11.20 1.87
CA VAL A 151 13.13 -10.60 0.93
C VAL A 151 13.04 -11.30 -0.43
N GLU A 152 12.86 -12.62 -0.43
CA GLU A 152 12.73 -13.43 -1.63
C GLU A 152 11.56 -12.98 -2.51
N ALA A 153 10.40 -12.68 -1.90
CA ALA A 153 9.24 -12.16 -2.59
C ALA A 153 9.46 -10.76 -3.16
N LYS A 154 10.17 -9.88 -2.43
CA LYS A 154 10.54 -8.54 -2.95
C LYS A 154 11.48 -8.65 -4.15
N LEU A 155 12.51 -9.48 -4.06
CA LEU A 155 13.42 -9.74 -5.18
C LEU A 155 12.69 -10.35 -6.38
N ALA A 156 11.79 -11.31 -6.14
CA ALA A 156 10.99 -11.91 -7.20
C ALA A 156 10.05 -10.90 -7.88
N ALA A 157 9.38 -10.05 -7.10
CA ALA A 157 8.53 -8.98 -7.62
C ALA A 157 9.34 -7.93 -8.40
N TRP A 158 10.54 -7.58 -7.91
CA TRP A 158 11.45 -6.69 -8.61
C TRP A 158 11.88 -7.26 -9.97
N ALA A 159 12.41 -8.49 -9.98
CA ALA A 159 12.82 -9.16 -11.22
C ALA A 159 11.65 -9.28 -12.20
N PHE A 160 10.46 -9.63 -11.70
CA PHE A 160 9.25 -9.73 -12.51
C PHE A 160 8.87 -8.41 -13.18
N LEU A 161 9.08 -7.27 -12.52
CA LEU A 161 8.73 -5.95 -13.06
C LEU A 161 9.82 -5.33 -13.93
N ILE A 162 11.09 -5.57 -13.61
CA ILE A 162 12.22 -4.89 -14.22
C ILE A 162 12.84 -5.72 -15.34
N GLU A 163 13.01 -7.03 -15.14
CA GLU A 163 13.69 -7.90 -16.12
C GLU A 163 12.75 -8.36 -17.23
N ARG A 164 11.44 -8.32 -16.99
CA ARG A 164 10.42 -8.69 -17.97
C ARG A 164 9.74 -7.47 -18.60
N ALA A 165 9.26 -7.64 -19.83
CA ALA A 165 8.58 -6.57 -20.59
C ALA A 165 7.27 -7.06 -21.24
N ASP A 166 6.83 -8.27 -20.91
CA ASP A 166 5.68 -8.97 -21.51
C ASP A 166 4.39 -8.86 -20.69
N GLN A 167 4.44 -8.20 -19.53
CA GLN A 167 3.32 -8.14 -18.61
C GLN A 167 2.27 -7.10 -19.01
N PRO A 168 0.97 -7.40 -18.84
CA PRO A 168 -0.08 -6.40 -18.97
C PRO A 168 0.11 -5.23 -18.00
N ASN A 169 -0.25 -4.03 -18.45
CA ASN A 169 -0.15 -2.80 -17.66
C ASN A 169 -0.80 -2.89 -16.27
N THR A 170 -1.94 -3.59 -16.16
CA THR A 170 -2.66 -3.71 -14.89
C THR A 170 -1.97 -4.65 -13.90
N ILE A 171 -1.31 -5.71 -14.41
CA ILE A 171 -0.45 -6.58 -13.61
C ILE A 171 0.76 -5.78 -13.10
N VAL A 172 1.45 -5.02 -13.95
CA VAL A 172 2.58 -4.15 -13.54
C VAL A 172 2.17 -3.21 -12.41
N ARG A 173 1.03 -2.54 -12.55
CA ARG A 173 0.51 -1.63 -11.52
C ARG A 173 0.18 -2.37 -10.22
N SER A 174 -0.44 -3.54 -10.30
CA SER A 174 -0.87 -4.30 -9.12
C SER A 174 0.31 -4.90 -8.36
N THR A 175 1.31 -5.44 -9.07
CA THR A 175 2.57 -5.92 -8.46
C THR A 175 3.29 -4.76 -7.77
N ALA A 176 3.37 -3.57 -8.37
CA ALA A 176 4.02 -2.41 -7.75
C ALA A 176 3.32 -1.97 -6.44
N LEU A 177 1.99 -2.06 -6.37
CA LEU A 177 1.23 -1.79 -5.14
C LEU A 177 1.57 -2.78 -4.02
N GLY A 178 1.72 -4.07 -4.35
CA GLY A 178 2.15 -5.08 -3.37
C GLY A 178 3.59 -4.87 -2.94
N PHE A 179 4.47 -4.57 -3.90
CA PHE A 179 5.89 -4.35 -3.64
C PHE A 179 6.11 -3.24 -2.60
N THR A 180 5.43 -2.09 -2.77
CA THR A 180 5.54 -0.93 -1.88
C THR A 180 4.57 -0.96 -0.69
N HIS A 181 4.02 -2.12 -0.33
CA HIS A 181 3.07 -2.21 0.78
C HIS A 181 3.70 -1.75 2.12
N PRO A 182 3.04 -0.88 2.93
CA PRO A 182 3.60 -0.33 4.16
C PRO A 182 3.90 -1.35 5.28
N ALA A 183 3.32 -2.55 5.21
CA ALA A 183 3.63 -3.63 6.15
C ALA A 183 5.07 -4.14 6.02
N SER A 184 5.64 -4.08 4.82
CA SER A 184 7.02 -4.53 4.51
C SER A 184 8.00 -3.37 4.36
N VAL A 185 7.72 -2.21 4.96
CA VAL A 185 8.53 -0.98 4.79
C VAL A 185 10.00 -1.18 5.15
N GLU A 186 10.29 -2.06 6.12
CA GLU A 186 11.65 -2.35 6.59
C GLU A 186 12.53 -2.98 5.49
N LEU A 187 11.93 -3.63 4.49
CA LEU A 187 12.64 -4.26 3.37
C LEU A 187 12.94 -3.28 2.23
N LEU A 188 12.26 -2.13 2.18
CA LEU A 188 12.34 -1.21 1.02
C LEU A 188 13.66 -0.45 0.94
N GLY A 189 14.42 -0.37 2.04
CA GLY A 189 15.73 0.29 2.07
C GLY A 189 16.73 -0.33 1.08
N GLU A 190 16.69 -1.66 0.92
CA GLU A 190 17.57 -2.39 -0.01
C GLU A 190 17.28 -2.09 -1.49
N PHE A 191 16.15 -1.46 -1.79
CA PHE A 191 15.71 -1.14 -3.14
C PHE A 191 15.88 0.34 -3.51
N VAL A 192 16.45 1.17 -2.62
CA VAL A 192 16.72 2.58 -2.91
C VAL A 192 17.71 2.72 -4.06
N ASP A 193 18.89 2.10 -3.96
CA ASP A 193 19.89 2.16 -5.03
C ASP A 193 19.40 1.47 -6.32
N PRO A 194 18.86 0.22 -6.27
CA PRO A 194 18.26 -0.40 -7.45
C PRO A 194 17.19 0.45 -8.14
N TYR A 195 16.38 1.19 -7.38
CA TYR A 195 15.39 2.13 -7.92
C TYR A 195 16.02 3.21 -8.77
N PHE A 196 17.08 3.86 -8.30
CA PHE A 196 17.73 4.93 -9.06
C PHE A 196 18.50 4.41 -10.27
N ASP A 197 19.12 3.24 -10.15
CA ASP A 197 19.84 2.58 -11.24
C ASP A 197 18.92 2.19 -12.40
N MET A 198 17.66 1.80 -12.12
CA MET A 198 16.72 1.39 -13.17
C MET A 198 16.10 2.54 -13.96
N LEU A 199 16.16 3.80 -13.48
CA LEU A 199 15.38 4.91 -14.03
C LEU A 199 15.70 5.18 -15.51
N LEU A 200 16.98 5.31 -15.86
CA LEU A 200 17.40 5.59 -17.24
C LEU A 200 17.18 4.38 -18.18
N PRO A 201 17.58 3.15 -17.81
CA PRO A 201 17.28 1.96 -18.62
C PRO A 201 15.78 1.79 -18.90
N ILE A 202 14.93 1.80 -17.87
CA ILE A 202 13.49 1.62 -18.02
C ILE A 202 12.88 2.70 -18.89
N TRP A 203 13.30 3.96 -18.71
CA TRP A 203 12.81 5.06 -19.55
C TRP A 203 13.16 4.90 -21.03
N LYS A 204 14.34 4.36 -21.33
CA LYS A 204 14.81 4.16 -22.70
C LYS A 204 14.14 2.96 -23.38
N GLU A 205 13.90 1.89 -22.63
CA GLU A 205 13.52 0.59 -23.19
C GLU A 205 12.02 0.30 -23.15
N ARG A 206 11.29 0.91 -22.21
CA ARG A 206 9.86 0.64 -22.03
C ARG A 206 9.01 1.72 -22.68
N SER A 207 7.74 1.39 -22.94
CA SER A 207 6.76 2.41 -23.33
C SER A 207 6.63 3.44 -22.22
N TYR A 208 6.28 4.70 -22.57
CA TYR A 208 6.10 5.76 -21.58
C TYR A 208 5.15 5.36 -20.44
N GLN A 209 4.05 4.68 -20.76
CA GLN A 209 3.07 4.28 -19.75
C GLN A 209 3.62 3.25 -18.76
N ILE A 210 4.36 2.24 -19.25
CA ILE A 210 4.99 1.24 -18.39
C ILE A 210 6.10 1.88 -17.56
N ALA A 211 6.97 2.69 -18.19
CA ALA A 211 8.02 3.40 -17.47
C ALA A 211 7.43 4.28 -16.37
N GLN A 212 6.37 5.04 -16.66
CA GLN A 212 5.67 5.83 -15.66
C GLN A 212 5.18 4.97 -14.49
N TYR A 213 4.48 3.85 -14.75
CA TYR A 213 3.99 2.97 -13.69
C TYR A 213 5.11 2.40 -12.83
N LEU A 214 6.24 1.99 -13.42
CA LEU A 214 7.39 1.48 -12.68
C LEU A 214 8.05 2.58 -11.84
N ILE A 215 8.30 3.75 -12.43
CA ILE A 215 8.96 4.88 -11.77
C ILE A 215 8.13 5.42 -10.59
N THR A 216 6.81 5.55 -10.75
CA THR A 216 5.95 6.03 -9.67
C THR A 216 5.62 4.92 -8.67
N GLY A 217 5.42 3.70 -9.15
CA GLY A 217 4.94 2.58 -8.35
C GLY A 217 6.02 1.88 -7.52
N LEU A 218 7.28 1.92 -7.95
CA LEU A 218 8.42 1.32 -7.22
C LEU A 218 9.24 2.31 -6.43
N TYR A 219 8.89 3.61 -6.48
CA TYR A 219 9.54 4.59 -5.60
C TYR A 219 9.24 4.21 -4.15
N PRO A 220 10.26 4.03 -3.28
CA PRO A 220 10.07 3.51 -1.92
C PRO A 220 9.55 4.59 -0.95
N ALA A 221 8.51 5.32 -1.36
CA ALA A 221 7.85 6.39 -0.62
C ALA A 221 7.48 6.03 0.84
N PRO A 222 7.09 4.79 1.19
CA PRO A 222 6.81 4.44 2.58
C PRO A 222 8.00 4.63 3.54
N LEU A 223 9.25 4.63 3.05
CA LEU A 223 10.42 4.95 3.89
C LEU A 223 10.31 6.36 4.49
N ALA A 224 9.81 7.31 3.69
CA ALA A 224 9.50 8.69 4.10
C ALA A 224 10.59 9.34 4.98
N ASN A 225 11.87 9.17 4.62
CA ASN A 225 13.03 9.54 5.43
C ASN A 225 14.03 10.42 4.66
N ALA A 226 15.00 10.99 5.38
CA ALA A 226 16.02 11.88 4.82
C ALA A 226 16.92 11.18 3.79
N GLU A 227 17.26 9.90 4.02
CA GLU A 227 18.09 9.11 3.11
C GLU A 227 17.47 9.00 1.71
N LEU A 228 16.18 8.64 1.62
CA LEU A 228 15.47 8.58 0.35
C LEU A 228 15.39 9.96 -0.33
N ARG A 229 15.10 11.02 0.44
CA ARG A 229 15.08 12.39 -0.07
C ARG A 229 16.44 12.77 -0.69
N ASP A 230 17.52 12.51 0.03
CA ASP A 230 18.86 12.91 -0.37
C ASP A 230 19.35 12.09 -1.57
N ALA A 231 19.04 10.79 -1.63
CA ALA A 231 19.26 9.96 -2.81
C ALA A 231 18.49 10.47 -4.03
N THR A 232 17.22 10.87 -3.85
CA THR A 232 16.40 11.42 -4.94
C THR A 232 16.96 12.75 -5.48
N ARG A 233 17.42 13.63 -4.57
CA ARG A 233 18.10 14.89 -4.94
C ARG A 233 19.41 14.62 -5.67
N GLY A 234 20.24 13.73 -5.13
CA GLY A 234 21.51 13.34 -5.74
C GLY A 234 21.33 12.85 -7.18
N TRP A 235 20.37 11.94 -7.40
CA TRP A 235 20.06 11.48 -8.76
C TRP A 235 19.64 12.63 -9.69
N LEU A 236 18.81 13.57 -9.21
CA LEU A 236 18.39 14.73 -10.01
C LEU A 236 19.55 15.69 -10.33
N ASP A 237 20.51 15.86 -9.43
CA ASP A 237 21.68 16.73 -9.62
C ASP A 237 22.70 16.08 -10.56
N ASP A 238 22.91 14.77 -10.45
CA ASP A 238 23.84 13.99 -11.27
C ASP A 238 23.34 13.75 -12.70
N ASN A 239 22.02 13.86 -12.92
CA ASN A 239 21.39 13.57 -14.21
C ASN A 239 20.71 14.80 -14.86
N PRO A 240 21.38 15.96 -15.03
CA PRO A 240 20.75 17.18 -15.55
C PRO A 240 20.27 17.04 -16.99
N ALA A 241 20.88 16.13 -17.76
CA ALA A 241 20.55 15.84 -19.15
C ALA A 241 19.49 14.73 -19.33
N ALA A 242 18.99 14.13 -18.24
CA ALA A 242 17.93 13.13 -18.33
C ALA A 242 16.65 13.73 -18.96
N PRO A 243 15.84 12.93 -19.68
CA PRO A 243 14.63 13.43 -20.33
C PRO A 243 13.71 14.19 -19.36
N ALA A 244 13.18 15.34 -19.81
CA ALA A 244 12.43 16.25 -18.94
C ALA A 244 11.22 15.57 -18.27
N ALA A 245 10.52 14.69 -18.98
CA ALA A 245 9.38 13.97 -18.42
C ALA A 245 9.78 12.93 -17.37
N LEU A 246 10.96 12.30 -17.48
CA LEU A 246 11.51 11.43 -16.43
C LEU A 246 11.86 12.25 -15.19
N ARG A 247 12.60 13.35 -15.38
CA ARG A 247 12.96 14.27 -14.29
C ARG A 247 11.72 14.80 -13.57
N ARG A 248 10.62 15.07 -14.29
CA ARG A 248 9.34 15.48 -13.69
C ARG A 248 8.80 14.41 -12.72
N LEU A 249 8.75 13.14 -13.13
CA LEU A 249 8.26 12.06 -12.26
C LEU A 249 9.12 11.92 -10.99
N VAL A 250 10.45 12.02 -11.12
CA VAL A 250 11.38 11.95 -9.99
C VAL A 250 11.22 13.17 -9.06
N ASN A 251 10.99 14.37 -9.61
CA ASN A 251 10.68 15.57 -8.81
C ASN A 251 9.34 15.45 -8.07
N GLU A 252 8.32 14.85 -8.69
CA GLU A 252 7.02 14.61 -8.05
C GLU A 252 7.15 13.64 -6.86
N ASN A 253 7.96 12.59 -7.02
CA ASN A 253 8.33 11.66 -5.96
C ASN A 253 9.11 12.36 -4.83
N LEU A 254 10.08 13.22 -5.18
CA LEU A 254 10.83 14.04 -4.22
C LEU A 254 9.89 14.94 -3.39
N ALA A 255 8.97 15.65 -4.05
CA ALA A 255 8.01 16.52 -3.38
C ALA A 255 7.12 15.74 -2.40
N GLY A 256 6.80 14.47 -2.71
CA GLY A 256 6.08 13.58 -1.81
C GLY A 256 6.86 13.27 -0.51
N VAL A 257 8.13 12.88 -0.62
CA VAL A 257 8.96 12.56 0.55
C VAL A 257 9.31 13.80 1.38
N GLU A 258 9.58 14.94 0.74
CA GLU A 258 9.85 16.20 1.44
C GLU A 258 8.64 16.67 2.25
N ARG A 259 7.44 16.54 1.68
CA ARG A 259 6.19 16.81 2.42
C ARG A 259 6.05 15.88 3.60
N ALA A 260 6.30 14.58 3.42
CA ALA A 260 6.17 13.60 4.49
C ALA A 260 7.10 13.93 5.67
N ILE A 261 8.38 14.23 5.39
CA ILE A 261 9.35 14.62 6.43
C ILE A 261 8.90 15.90 7.15
N ALA A 262 8.51 16.94 6.41
CA ALA A 262 8.06 18.20 7.03
C ALA A 262 6.82 18.00 7.94
N VAL A 263 5.88 17.13 7.54
CA VAL A 263 4.71 16.83 8.36
C VAL A 263 5.09 15.98 9.58
N GLN A 264 6.01 15.02 9.44
CA GLN A 264 6.52 14.23 10.56
C GLN A 264 7.20 15.10 11.63
N GLU A 265 8.00 16.08 11.22
CA GLU A 265 8.64 17.03 12.13
C GLU A 265 7.60 17.87 12.91
N ARG A 266 6.52 18.28 12.22
CA ARG A 266 5.41 19.02 12.85
C ARG A 266 4.55 18.16 13.76
N ASP A 267 4.45 16.86 13.48
CA ASP A 267 3.74 15.89 14.33
C ASP A 267 4.56 15.50 15.57
N ALA A 268 5.89 15.60 15.50
CA ALA A 268 6.79 15.33 16.61
C ALA A 268 6.85 16.47 17.63
N ALA A 269 6.68 17.72 17.17
CA ALA A 269 6.65 18.93 18.00
C ALA A 269 5.37 19.04 18.85
#